data_AF-A0AAI9PE08-F1
#
_entry.id   AF-A0AAI9PE08-F1
#
_cell.length_a   1.000
_cell.length_b   1.000
_cell.length_c   1.000
_cell.angle_alpha   90.00
_cell.angle_beta   90.00
_cell.angle_gamma   90.00
#
_symmetry.space_group_name_H-M   'P 1'
#
loop_
_entity.id
_entity.type
_entity.pdbx_description
1 polymer ?
#
loop_
_entity_poly.entity_id
_entity_poly.type
_entity_poly.pdbx_seq_one_letter_code
_entity_poly.pdbx_strand_id
1 'polypeptide(L)' 'MAALADLYRVIKREMYATPDDMKKRFPSLDRMKYREKWWVIDIGGGHLRVMFFADFERGKSSSSTSHPMQSMTG' A
#
# COMPACT_ATOMS: atom_id res chain seq x y z
N MET A 1 9.22 -5.53 28.32
CA MET A 1 9.17 -4.38 27.38
C MET A 1 9.26 -4.87 25.92
N ALA A 2 8.26 -5.60 25.42
CA ALA A 2 8.37 -6.27 24.10
C ALA A 2 7.17 -6.05 23.16
N ALA A 3 5.97 -5.77 23.67
CA ALA A 3 4.77 -5.68 22.84
C ALA A 3 4.77 -4.51 21.85
N LEU A 4 5.25 -3.33 22.28
CA LEU A 4 5.33 -2.15 21.40
C LEU A 4 6.38 -2.33 20.29
N ALA A 5 7.50 -2.99 20.62
CA ALA A 5 8.56 -3.28 19.67
C ALA A 5 8.14 -4.33 18.64
N ASP A 6 7.38 -5.34 19.05
CA ASP A 6 6.84 -6.36 18.14
C ASP A 6 5.79 -5.76 17.19
N LEU A 7 4.87 -4.94 17.70
CA LEU A 7 3.92 -4.17 16.90
C LEU A 7 4.64 -3.26 15.89
N TYR A 8 5.68 -2.54 16.33
CA TYR A 8 6.49 -1.70 15.46
C TYR A 8 7.21 -2.53 14.38
N ARG A 9 7.68 -3.74 14.71
CA ARG A 9 8.37 -4.63 13.76
C ARG A 9 7.41 -5.20 12.72
N VAL A 10 6.16 -5.48 13.06
CA VAL A 10 5.11 -5.91 12.11
C VAL A 10 4.74 -4.76 11.17
N ILE A 11 4.57 -3.54 11.69
CA ILE A 11 4.22 -2.35 10.88
C ILE A 11 5.37 -1.97 9.92
N LYS A 12 6.62 -2.14 10.33
CA LYS A 12 7.79 -1.67 9.57
C LYS A 12 8.23 -2.59 8.42
N ARG A 13 7.71 -3.82 8.34
CA ARG A 13 8.35 -4.87 7.52
C ARG A 13 7.78 -5.05 6.11
N GLU A 14 6.63 -4.47 5.80
CA GLU A 14 5.98 -4.68 4.50
C GLU A 14 5.75 -3.37 3.77
N MET A 15 6.44 -3.21 2.64
CA MET A 15 6.16 -2.18 1.66
C MET A 15 5.17 -2.75 0.65
N TYR A 16 3.94 -2.26 0.69
CA TYR A 16 2.91 -2.62 -0.28
C TYR A 16 3.00 -1.69 -1.48
N ALA A 17 3.04 -2.26 -2.69
CA ALA A 17 3.10 -1.48 -3.94
C ALA A 17 1.75 -0.83 -4.28
N THR A 18 0.64 -1.49 -3.93
CA THR A 18 -0.72 -1.00 -4.21
C THR A 18 -1.61 -1.13 -2.96
N PRO A 19 -2.67 -0.29 -2.83
CA PRO A 19 -3.61 -0.42 -1.73
C PRO A 19 -4.39 -1.74 -1.80
N ASP A 20 -4.57 -2.33 -3.00
CA ASP A 20 -5.23 -3.62 -3.18
C ASP A 20 -4.43 -4.77 -2.55
N ASP A 21 -3.11 -4.78 -2.77
CA ASP A 21 -2.22 -5.76 -2.14
C ASP A 21 -2.21 -5.64 -0.61
N MET A 22 -2.27 -4.41 -0.10
CA MET A 22 -2.40 -4.17 1.34
C MET A 22 -3.75 -4.64 1.88
N LYS A 23 -4.84 -4.44 1.13
CA LYS A 23 -6.20 -4.85 1.51
C LYS A 23 -6.37 -6.37 1.61
N LYS A 24 -5.61 -7.14 0.82
CA LYS A 24 -5.57 -8.61 0.94
C LYS A 24 -5.05 -9.06 2.31
N ARG A 25 -4.10 -8.32 2.89
CA ARG A 25 -3.53 -8.62 4.21
C ARG A 25 -4.33 -7.98 5.35
N PHE A 26 -4.83 -6.77 5.13
CA PHE A 26 -5.64 -6.01 6.07
C PHE A 26 -7.01 -5.70 5.44
N PRO A 27 -8.00 -6.61 5.59
CA PRO A 27 -9.34 -6.40 5.04
C PRO A 27 -10.04 -5.16 5.57
N SER A 28 -9.62 -4.67 6.75
CA SER A 28 -10.09 -3.43 7.39
C SER A 28 -9.47 -2.16 6.83
N LEU A 29 -8.59 -2.24 5.82
CA LEU A 29 -7.99 -1.08 5.17
C LEU A 29 -9.05 -0.21 4.49
N ASP A 30 -9.14 1.04 4.94
CA ASP A 30 -10.08 2.04 4.42
C ASP A 30 -9.38 3.37 4.12
N ARG A 31 -9.87 4.08 3.08
CA ARG A 31 -9.34 5.38 2.67
C ARG A 31 -10.07 6.50 3.41
N MET A 32 -9.34 7.44 3.99
CA MET A 32 -9.97 8.60 4.64
C MET A 32 -10.64 9.52 3.62
N LYS A 33 -11.90 9.86 3.90
CA LYS A 33 -12.73 10.73 3.04
C LYS A 33 -12.23 12.18 2.96
N TYR A 34 -11.72 12.72 4.07
CA TYR A 34 -11.38 14.15 4.20
C TYR A 34 -9.88 14.44 4.16
N ARG A 35 -9.05 13.40 4.04
CA ARG A 35 -7.59 13.50 4.05
C ARG A 35 -7.02 12.61 2.96
N GLU A 36 -6.54 13.23 1.88
CA GLU A 36 -5.95 12.51 0.77
C GLU A 36 -4.71 11.72 1.20
N LYS A 37 -4.54 10.51 0.65
CA LYS A 37 -3.39 9.63 0.92
C LYS A 37 -3.26 9.19 2.38
N TRP A 38 -4.27 9.45 3.20
CA TRP A 38 -4.39 8.91 4.54
C TRP A 38 -5.27 7.68 4.55
N TRP A 39 -4.79 6.67 5.27
CA TRP A 39 -5.38 5.36 5.35
C TRP A 39 -5.55 4.96 6.80
N VAL A 40 -6.54 4.10 7.03
CA VAL A 40 -6.84 3.56 8.34
C VAL A 40 -6.94 2.05 8.28
N ILE A 41 -6.39 1.38 9.27
CA ILE A 41 -6.54 -0.07 9.48
C ILE A 41 -6.98 -0.31 10.92
N ASP A 42 -7.90 -1.26 11.07
CA ASP A 42 -8.29 -1.78 12.38
C ASP A 42 -7.44 -3.03 12.69
N ILE A 43 -6.79 -3.03 13.86
CA ILE A 43 -5.90 -4.08 14.34
C ILE A 43 -6.44 -4.65 15.66
N GLY A 44 -6.19 -5.94 15.89
CA GLY A 44 -6.57 -6.61 17.14
C GLY A 44 -8.08 -6.74 17.32
N GLY A 45 -8.81 -7.06 16.25
CA GLY A 45 -10.27 -7.28 16.31
C GLY A 45 -11.11 -5.99 16.42
N GLY A 46 -10.53 -4.83 16.06
CA GLY A 46 -11.24 -3.54 16.10
C GLY A 46 -10.97 -2.69 17.35
N HIS A 47 -10.12 -3.16 18.26
CA HIS A 47 -9.77 -2.43 19.49
C HIS A 47 -8.74 -1.31 19.27
N LEU A 48 -7.92 -1.41 18.21
CA LEU A 48 -6.93 -0.40 17.88
C LEU A 48 -7.09 0.04 16.43
N ARG A 49 -7.11 1.35 16.22
CA ARG A 49 -7.18 1.97 14.91
C ARG A 49 -5.87 2.70 14.62
N VAL A 50 -5.18 2.27 13.57
CA VAL A 50 -3.91 2.88 13.15
C VAL A 50 -4.17 3.74 11.92
N MET A 51 -3.77 5.01 12.01
CA MET A 51 -3.84 5.98 10.93
C MET A 51 -2.42 6.20 10.38
N PHE A 52 -2.26 6.13 9.06
CA PHE A 52 -0.97 6.35 8.43
C PHE A 52 -1.11 7.03 7.06
N PHE A 53 -0.04 7.68 6.64
CA PHE A 53 0.09 8.27 5.32
C PHE A 53 0.75 7.25 4.39
N ALA A 54 0.15 7.00 3.22
CA ALA A 54 0.74 6.18 2.17
C ALA A 54 0.39 6.72 0.78
N ASP A 55 1.43 6.94 -0.02
CA ASP A 55 1.33 7.41 -1.40
C ASP A 55 1.66 6.28 -2.38
N PHE A 56 0.63 5.55 -2.81
CA PHE A 56 0.77 4.42 -3.73
C PHE A 56 0.99 4.85 -5.19
N GLU A 57 0.72 6.11 -5.54
CA GLU A 57 0.85 6.59 -6.93
C GLU A 57 2.31 6.77 -7.35
N ARG A 58 3.21 7.03 -6.38
CA ARG A 58 4.63 7.27 -6.61
C ARG A 58 5.45 6.01 -6.91
N GLY A 59 4.90 4.81 -6.65
CA GLY A 59 5.56 3.52 -6.91
C GLY A 59 5.47 3.03 -8.35
N LYS A 60 4.76 3.75 -9.24
CA LYS A 60 4.51 3.35 -10.62
C LYS A 60 5.55 3.95 -11.58
N SER A 61 6.83 3.61 -11.39
CA SER A 61 7.91 4.07 -12.27
C SER A 61 8.85 2.94 -12.71
N SER A 62 8.45 2.21 -13.76
CA SER A 62 9.26 1.84 -14.95
C SER A 62 8.36 1.04 -15.93
N SER A 63 7.85 1.67 -17.00
CA SER A 63 8.39 1.56 -18.35
C SER A 63 8.71 0.13 -18.82
N SER A 64 7.72 -0.55 -19.38
CA SER A 64 7.95 -1.41 -20.56
C SER A 64 7.00 -0.94 -21.65
N THR A 65 7.36 0.21 -22.24
CA THR A 65 6.86 0.60 -23.55
C THR A 65 7.57 -0.29 -24.56
N SER A 66 7.07 -1.52 -24.72
CA SER A 66 7.36 -2.32 -25.90
C SER A 66 6.76 -1.55 -27.08
N HIS A 67 7.60 -0.80 -27.80
CA HIS A 67 7.19 -0.17 -29.05
C HIS A 67 6.59 -1.25 -29.96
N PRO A 68 5.41 -1.04 -30.57
CA PRO A 68 5.00 -1.90 -31.67
C PRO A 68 6.02 -1.70 -32.79
N MET A 69 6.76 -2.77 -33.11
CA MET A 69 7.64 -2.82 -34.27
C MET A 69 6.74 -2.67 -35.51
N GLN A 70 6.62 -1.44 -35.99
CA GLN A 70 5.92 -1.16 -37.24
C GLN A 70 6.77 -1.67 -38.39
N SER A 71 6.12 -2.49 -39.19
CA SER A 71 6.43 -2.98 -40.53
C SER A 71 7.49 -2.19 -41.31
N MET A 72 8.49 -2.90 -41.81
CA MET A 72 9.17 -2.53 -43.06
C MET A 72 8.70 -3.48 -44.16
N THR A 73 7.81 -2.96 -44.99
CA THR A 73 7.61 -3.42 -46.38
C THR A 73 8.76 -2.88 -47.23
N GLY A 74 9.35 -3.75 -48.06
CA GLY A 74 10.34 -3.43 -49.08
C GLY A 74 10.75 -4.69 -49.80
#